data_AF-A0A329T197-F1
#
_entry.id   AF-A0A329T197-F1
#
_cell.length_a   1.000
_cell.length_b   1.000
_cell.length_c   1.000
_cell.angle_alpha   90.00
_cell.angle_beta   90.00
_cell.angle_gamma   90.00
#
_symmetry.space_group_name_H-M   'P 1'
#
loop_
_entity.id
_entity.type
_entity.pdbx_description
1 polymer ?
#
loop_
_entity_poly.entity_id
_entity_poly.type
_entity_poly.pdbx_seq_one_letter_code
_entity_poly.pdbx_strand_id
1 'polypeptide(L)'
;MVRIGNTSRDEIVRKGVITSLVILLKEGTSTQKKNAVCALSKLSETSEYCTEIHGEGRVEPLLVLERFGTKEQKKFVLLTLENLGKDPGIHTGIERQRDALPVPTPLQSSADLPKHIAEHSLKDLNAKQGAECCTLS
;
A
#
# COMPACT_ATOMS: atom_id res chain seq x y z
N MET A 1 5.54 15.75 39.48
CA MET A 1 4.41 14.80 39.43
C MET A 1 4.03 14.60 37.98
N VAL A 2 4.66 13.62 37.31
CA VAL A 2 4.38 13.33 35.89
C VAL A 2 3.09 12.52 35.84
N ARG A 3 2.06 13.07 35.20
CA ARG A 3 0.80 12.39 34.91
C ARG A 3 1.10 11.23 33.95
N ILE A 4 1.38 10.04 34.47
CA ILE A 4 1.30 8.80 33.69
C ILE A 4 -0.18 8.43 33.64
N GLY A 5 -0.92 9.18 32.83
CA GLY A 5 -2.36 9.01 32.68
C GLY A 5 -2.68 8.49 31.30
N ASN A 6 -2.54 7.17 31.09
CA ASN A 6 -3.16 6.37 30.02
C ASN A 6 -2.84 6.73 28.55
N THR A 7 -2.38 7.95 28.27
CA THR A 7 -2.04 8.50 26.94
C THR A 7 -0.91 7.75 26.27
N SER A 8 0.07 7.28 27.05
CA SER A 8 1.21 6.53 26.52
C SER A 8 0.80 5.17 25.96
N ARG A 9 -0.20 4.49 26.55
CA ARG A 9 -0.63 3.16 26.08
C ARG A 9 -1.26 3.27 24.70
N ASP A 10 -2.19 4.20 24.53
CA ASP A 10 -2.90 4.38 23.27
C ASP A 10 -1.98 4.89 22.18
N GLU A 11 -1.05 5.80 22.51
CA GLU A 11 0.01 6.22 21.58
C GLU A 11 0.87 5.04 21.13
N ILE A 12 1.36 4.21 22.04
CA ILE A 12 2.19 3.03 21.70
C ILE A 12 1.41 2.08 20.78
N VAL A 13 0.13 1.84 21.07
CA VAL A 13 -0.72 0.99 20.23
C VAL A 13 -0.88 1.61 18.83
N ARG A 14 -1.18 2.92 18.73
CA ARG A 14 -1.30 3.61 17.43
C ARG A 14 0.00 3.52 16.61
N LYS A 15 1.15 3.81 17.24
CA LYS A 15 2.48 3.70 16.60
C LYS A 15 2.78 2.28 16.13
N GLY A 16 2.45 1.28 16.96
CA GLY A 16 2.64 -0.13 16.64
C GLY A 16 1.76 -0.60 15.48
N VAL A 17 0.49 -0.18 15.45
CA VAL A 17 -0.43 -0.49 14.36
C VAL A 17 0.06 0.11 13.04
N ILE A 18 0.41 1.40 13.01
CA ILE A 18 0.91 2.04 11.78
C ILE A 18 2.20 1.38 11.30
N THR A 19 3.14 1.08 12.21
CA THR A 19 4.38 0.39 11.86
C THR A 19 4.11 -0.98 11.23
N SER A 20 3.18 -1.75 11.81
CA SER A 20 2.78 -3.06 11.27
C SER A 20 2.16 -2.93 9.87
N LEU A 21 1.32 -1.91 9.65
CA LEU A 21 0.74 -1.64 8.33
C LEU A 21 1.81 -1.25 7.31
N VAL A 22 2.80 -0.44 7.69
CA VAL A 22 3.92 -0.04 6.82
C VAL A 22 4.80 -1.24 6.46
N ILE A 23 5.05 -2.16 7.38
CA ILE A 23 5.74 -3.42 7.09
C ILE A 23 4.95 -4.24 6.06
N LEU A 24 3.63 -4.35 6.22
CA LEU A 24 2.76 -5.02 5.24
C LEU A 24 2.78 -4.34 3.86
N LEU A 25 2.97 -3.02 3.77
CA LEU A 25 3.16 -2.34 2.49
C LEU A 25 4.48 -2.70 1.80
N LYS A 26 5.54 -2.90 2.58
CA LYS A 26 6.86 -3.27 2.07
C LYS A 26 6.88 -4.75 1.65
N GLU A 27 6.52 -5.65 2.56
CA GLU A 27 6.77 -7.10 2.43
C GLU A 27 5.50 -7.93 2.16
N GLY A 28 4.31 -7.35 2.31
CA GLY A 28 3.06 -8.08 2.17
C GLY A 28 2.74 -8.49 0.72
N THR A 29 1.83 -9.45 0.57
CA THR A 29 1.20 -9.83 -0.70
C THR A 29 0.34 -8.69 -1.27
N SER A 30 0.00 -8.72 -2.56
CA SER A 30 -0.85 -7.69 -3.19
C SER A 30 -2.16 -7.44 -2.41
N THR A 31 -2.80 -8.50 -1.91
CA THR A 31 -4.01 -8.39 -1.08
C THR A 31 -3.74 -7.73 0.28
N GLN A 32 -2.63 -8.09 0.94
CA GLN A 32 -2.24 -7.47 2.21
C GLN A 32 -1.86 -6.00 2.04
N LYS A 33 -1.14 -5.65 0.96
CA LYS A 33 -0.83 -4.25 0.62
C LYS A 33 -2.10 -3.44 0.40
N LYS A 34 -3.10 -4.00 -0.31
CA LYS A 34 -4.41 -3.36 -0.48
C LYS A 34 -5.10 -3.12 0.87
N ASN A 35 -5.17 -4.15 1.71
CA ASN A 35 -5.82 -4.05 3.01
C ASN A 35 -5.08 -3.05 3.92
N ALA A 36 -3.75 -3.02 3.86
CA ALA A 36 -2.92 -2.10 4.61
C ALA A 36 -3.16 -0.64 4.19
N VAL A 37 -3.16 -0.33 2.89
CA VAL A 37 -3.48 1.04 2.42
C VAL A 37 -4.93 1.40 2.73
N CYS A 38 -5.88 0.48 2.58
CA CYS A 38 -7.28 0.74 2.93
C CYS A 38 -7.45 1.07 4.43
N ALA A 39 -6.70 0.40 5.31
CA ALA A 39 -6.67 0.75 6.72
C ALA A 39 -6.03 2.13 6.94
N LEU A 40 -4.88 2.40 6.30
CA LEU A 40 -4.19 3.69 6.41
C LEU A 40 -5.03 4.85 5.86
N SER A 41 -5.80 4.65 4.80
CA SER A 41 -6.68 5.68 4.23
C SER A 41 -7.77 6.07 5.24
N LYS A 42 -8.35 5.09 5.93
CA LYS A 42 -9.33 5.36 7.00
C LYS A 42 -8.69 6.06 8.21
N LEU A 43 -7.49 5.62 8.60
CA LEU A 43 -6.77 6.26 9.71
C LEU A 43 -6.38 7.72 9.38
N SER A 44 -6.03 8.00 8.12
CA SER A 44 -5.71 9.35 7.65
C SER A 44 -6.88 10.33 7.66
N GLU A 45 -8.11 9.89 7.94
CA GLU A 45 -9.24 10.81 8.15
C GLU A 45 -9.11 11.58 9.47
N THR A 46 -8.25 11.11 10.39
CA THR A 46 -8.01 11.71 11.70
C THR A 46 -6.60 12.31 11.76
N SER A 47 -6.50 13.60 12.12
CA SER A 47 -5.24 14.37 12.14
C SER A 47 -4.15 13.78 13.05
N GLU A 48 -4.54 13.16 14.17
CA GLU A 48 -3.60 12.47 15.08
C GLU A 48 -2.83 11.36 14.37
N TYR A 49 -3.50 10.60 13.51
CA TYR A 49 -2.89 9.52 12.74
C TYR A 49 -2.15 10.05 11.52
N CYS A 50 -2.57 11.18 10.93
CA CYS A 50 -1.86 11.81 9.82
C CYS A 50 -0.39 12.12 10.17
N THR A 51 -0.18 12.75 11.32
CA THR A 51 1.18 13.10 11.80
C THR A 51 2.04 11.86 11.96
N GLU A 52 1.44 10.78 12.47
CA GLU A 52 2.11 9.52 12.70
C GLU A 52 2.39 8.80 11.37
N ILE A 53 1.46 8.80 10.41
CA ILE A 53 1.66 8.24 9.06
C ILE A 53 2.72 9.01 8.28
N HIS A 54 2.84 10.33 8.48
CA HIS A 54 3.90 11.16 7.89
C HIS A 54 5.29 10.94 8.51
N GLY A 55 5.40 10.16 9.59
CA GLY A 55 6.69 9.86 10.23
C GLY A 55 7.72 9.25 9.25
N GLU A 56 9.00 9.37 9.61
CA GLU A 56 10.12 8.93 8.77
C GLU A 56 9.95 7.51 8.23
N GLY A 57 10.17 7.35 6.92
CA GLY A 57 10.17 6.05 6.24
C GLY A 57 8.80 5.39 6.03
N ARG A 58 7.69 6.09 6.33
CA ARG A 58 6.32 5.57 6.18
C ARG A 58 5.61 6.04 4.91
N VAL A 59 5.96 7.24 4.43
CA VAL A 59 5.44 7.83 3.19
C VAL A 59 6.03 7.14 1.95
N GLU A 60 7.30 6.72 2.02
CA GLU A 60 8.01 6.13 0.88
C GLU A 60 7.33 4.85 0.33
N PRO A 61 6.91 3.86 1.15
CA PRO A 61 6.12 2.71 0.67
C PRO A 61 4.80 3.09 0.00
N LEU A 62 4.14 4.17 0.44
CA LEU A 62 2.91 4.66 -0.17
C LEU A 62 3.19 5.21 -1.58
N LEU A 63 4.26 5.99 -1.75
CA LEU A 63 4.67 6.54 -3.05
C LEU A 63 5.13 5.44 -4.02
N VAL A 64 5.81 4.41 -3.52
CA VAL A 64 6.13 3.22 -4.32
C VAL A 64 4.86 2.51 -4.77
N LEU A 65 3.87 2.34 -3.88
CA LEU A 65 2.60 1.71 -4.23
C LEU A 65 1.74 2.59 -5.16
N GLU A 66 1.86 3.91 -5.12
CA GLU A 66 1.25 4.83 -6.09
C GLU A 66 1.73 4.54 -7.52
N ARG A 67 3.04 4.26 -7.66
CA ARG A 67 3.67 4.01 -8.95
C ARG A 67 3.48 2.57 -9.44
N PHE A 68 3.77 1.59 -8.58
CA PHE A 68 3.83 0.17 -8.93
C PHE A 68 2.62 -0.67 -8.46
N GLY A 69 1.69 -0.07 -7.73
CA GLY A 69 0.51 -0.77 -7.21
C GLY A 69 -0.56 -1.05 -8.27
N THR A 70 -1.53 -1.89 -7.91
CA THR A 70 -2.72 -2.18 -8.72
C THR A 70 -3.69 -0.99 -8.75
N LYS A 71 -4.66 -0.98 -9.68
CA LYS A 71 -5.66 0.09 -9.79
C LYS A 71 -6.39 0.37 -8.47
N GLU A 72 -6.78 -0.68 -7.73
CA GLU A 72 -7.41 -0.54 -6.40
C GLU A 72 -6.43 0.07 -5.39
N GLN A 73 -5.20 -0.43 -5.32
CA GLN A 73 -4.19 0.08 -4.39
C GLN A 73 -3.91 1.57 -4.63
N LYS A 74 -3.72 1.97 -5.89
CA LYS A 74 -3.50 3.38 -6.28
C LYS A 74 -4.64 4.27 -5.84
N LYS A 75 -5.90 3.83 -5.96
CA LYS A 75 -7.07 4.58 -5.50
C LYS A 75 -6.99 4.87 -3.98
N PHE A 76 -6.69 3.86 -3.16
CA PHE A 76 -6.57 4.06 -1.72
C PHE A 76 -5.34 4.88 -1.34
N VAL A 77 -4.24 4.77 -2.09
CA VAL A 77 -3.04 5.59 -1.88
C VAL A 77 -3.37 7.06 -2.13
N LEU A 78 -4.01 7.38 -3.26
CA LEU A 78 -4.42 8.75 -3.59
C LEU A 78 -5.31 9.34 -2.51
N LEU A 79 -6.29 8.59 -2.01
CA LEU A 79 -7.15 9.04 -0.90
C LEU A 79 -6.35 9.30 0.39
N THR A 80 -5.38 8.45 0.69
CA THR A 80 -4.50 8.63 1.86
C THR A 80 -3.64 9.89 1.70
N LEU A 81 -3.06 10.12 0.53
CA LEU A 81 -2.24 11.29 0.25
C LEU A 81 -3.05 12.59 0.23
N GLU A 82 -4.28 12.56 -0.29
CA GLU A 82 -5.20 13.69 -0.25
C GLU A 82 -5.54 14.06 1.19
N ASN A 83 -5.84 13.06 2.03
CA ASN A 83 -6.11 13.27 3.45
C ASN A 83 -4.89 13.80 4.22
N LEU A 84 -3.70 13.28 3.92
CA LEU A 84 -2.45 13.79 4.49
C LEU A 84 -2.14 15.23 4.03
N GLY A 85 -2.47 15.55 2.77
CA GLY A 85 -2.29 16.87 2.19
C GLY A 85 -3.24 17.95 2.74
N LYS A 86 -4.26 17.57 3.51
CA LYS A 86 -5.11 18.52 4.24
C LYS A 86 -4.33 19.27 5.32
N ASP A 87 -3.24 18.69 5.82
CA ASP A 87 -2.31 19.37 6.70
C ASP A 87 -1.17 20.00 5.88
N PRO A 88 -1.00 21.33 5.91
CA PRO A 88 0.00 22.02 5.09
C PRO A 88 1.45 21.68 5.49
N GLY A 89 1.69 21.27 6.75
CA GLY A 89 3.01 20.84 7.21
C GLY A 89 3.43 19.51 6.58
N ILE A 90 2.49 18.56 6.55
CA ILE A 90 2.66 17.22 5.96
C ILE A 90 2.72 17.29 4.42
N HIS A 91 1.89 18.12 3.80
CA HIS A 91 1.82 18.26 2.34
C HIS A 91 3.19 18.55 1.71
N THR A 92 3.92 19.54 2.26
CA THR A 92 5.25 19.91 1.74
C THR A 92 6.33 18.86 1.99
N GLY A 93 6.14 17.95 2.95
CA GLY A 93 7.04 16.82 3.19
C GLY A 93 6.83 15.71 2.16
N ILE A 94 5.57 15.39 1.86
CA ILE A 94 5.19 14.38 0.87
C ILE A 94 5.70 14.75 -0.53
N GLU A 95 5.54 16.01 -0.94
CA GLU A 95 6.01 16.48 -2.25
C GLU A 95 7.53 16.35 -2.37
N ARG A 96 8.29 16.81 -1.37
CA ARG A 96 9.75 16.65 -1.34
C ARG A 96 10.18 15.19 -1.43
N GLN A 97 9.48 14.30 -0.74
CA GLN A 97 9.78 12.87 -0.72
C GLN A 97 9.37 12.17 -2.03
N ARG A 98 8.34 12.68 -2.70
CA ARG A 98 7.92 12.27 -4.05
C ARG A 98 8.93 12.69 -5.12
N ASP A 99 9.52 13.88 -4.98
CA ASP A 99 10.56 14.39 -5.89
C ASP A 99 11.93 13.73 -5.67
N ALA A 100 12.22 13.32 -4.43
CA ALA A 100 13.44 12.59 -4.08
C ALA A 100 13.44 11.12 -4.56
N LEU A 101 12.27 10.54 -4.83
CA LEU A 101 12.18 9.21 -5.44
C LEU A 101 12.51 9.28 -6.93
N PRO A 102 13.43 8.43 -7.44
CA PRO A 102 13.85 8.46 -8.84
C PRO A 102 12.65 8.51 -9.78
N VAL A 103 12.51 9.60 -10.52
CA VAL A 103 11.49 9.78 -11.55
C VAL A 103 11.91 8.92 -12.74
N PRO A 104 11.21 7.84 -13.12
CA PRO A 104 11.30 7.41 -14.50
C PRO A 104 10.66 8.54 -15.30
N THR A 105 11.40 9.01 -16.30
CA THR A 105 11.04 10.04 -17.28
C THR A 105 9.54 10.13 -17.58
N PRO A 106 8.99 11.35 -17.77
CA PRO A 106 7.57 11.54 -18.03
C PRO A 106 7.17 10.83 -19.33
N LEU A 107 6.39 9.76 -19.21
CA LEU A 107 5.50 9.33 -20.29
C LEU A 107 4.14 9.97 -20.05
N GLN A 108 4.01 11.21 -20.51
CA GLN A 108 2.72 11.71 -20.95
C GLN A 108 2.28 10.83 -22.13
N SER A 109 1.48 9.80 -21.87
CA SER A 109 0.64 9.20 -22.90
C SER A 109 -0.61 8.65 -22.24
N SER A 110 -1.69 9.42 -22.35
CA SER A 110 -3.03 8.86 -22.38
C SER A 110 -3.05 7.69 -23.37
N ALA A 111 -3.55 6.52 -22.91
CA ALA A 111 -3.58 5.25 -23.63
C ALA A 111 -2.23 4.52 -23.70
N ASP A 112 -1.96 3.66 -22.72
CA ASP A 112 -1.83 2.19 -22.91
C ASP A 112 -1.61 1.57 -21.52
N LEU A 113 -2.59 0.81 -21.01
CA LEU A 113 -2.30 -0.13 -19.92
C LEU A 113 -1.80 -1.40 -20.62
N PRO A 114 -0.54 -1.83 -20.41
CA PRO A 114 -0.08 -3.10 -20.94
C PRO A 114 -0.94 -4.24 -20.36
N LYS A 115 -1.70 -4.88 -21.25
CA LYS A 115 -2.34 -6.18 -21.03
C LYS A 115 -1.27 -7.27 -20.91
N HIS A 116 -0.58 -7.37 -19.78
CA HIS A 116 0.13 -8.59 -19.36
C HIS A 116 0.66 -8.33 -17.95
N ILE A 117 0.08 -8.91 -16.90
CA ILE A 117 0.67 -9.96 -16.03
C ILE A 117 -0.09 -9.72 -14.69
N ALA A 118 -0.79 -10.62 -14.03
CA ALA A 118 -0.89 -12.05 -14.12
C ALA A 118 -2.35 -12.46 -13.95
N GLU A 119 -2.91 -13.02 -15.00
CA GLU A 119 -3.76 -14.19 -14.87
C GLU A 119 -2.86 -15.31 -14.33
N HIS A 120 -2.93 -15.59 -13.03
CA HIS A 120 -2.53 -16.90 -12.51
C HIS A 120 -3.52 -17.35 -11.45
N SER A 121 -4.73 -17.65 -11.91
CA SER A 121 -5.65 -18.60 -11.30
C SER A 121 -6.77 -18.82 -12.31
N LEU A 122 -6.60 -19.82 -13.18
CA LEU A 122 -7.62 -20.64 -13.84
C LEU A 122 -7.02 -21.29 -15.10
N LYS A 123 -6.33 -22.43 -14.93
CA LYS A 123 -6.25 -23.56 -15.89
C LYS A 123 -5.24 -24.62 -15.40
N ASP A 124 -5.57 -25.29 -14.30
CA ASP A 124 -4.88 -26.54 -13.91
C ASP A 124 -5.85 -27.59 -13.36
N LEU A 125 -7.06 -27.67 -13.93
CA LEU A 125 -7.98 -28.77 -13.66
C LEU A 125 -8.84 -29.10 -14.91
N ASN A 126 -8.25 -29.28 -16.10
CA ASN A 126 -8.93 -30.06 -17.16
C ASN A 126 -8.08 -30.48 -18.39
N ALA A 127 -6.85 -30.98 -18.24
CA ALA A 127 -6.12 -31.46 -19.45
C ALA A 127 -5.07 -32.57 -19.28
N LYS A 128 -4.92 -33.22 -18.11
CA LYS A 128 -4.09 -34.44 -18.00
C LYS A 128 -4.58 -35.41 -16.93
N GLN A 129 -5.63 -36.15 -17.27
CA GLN A 129 -5.85 -37.55 -16.85
C GLN A 129 -6.98 -38.15 -17.71
N GLY A 130 -6.74 -38.13 -19.03
CA GLY A 130 -7.45 -38.94 -20.00
C GLY A 130 -6.38 -39.52 -20.91
N ALA A 131 -6.24 -40.85 -20.88
CA ALA A 131 -5.23 -41.69 -21.51
C ALA A 131 -3.89 -41.73 -20.77
N GLU A 132 -3.76 -42.65 -19.80
CA GLU A 132 -2.73 -43.72 -19.73
C GLU A 132 -3.15 -44.79 -18.69
N CYS A 133 -4.16 -45.63 -18.99
CA CYS A 133 -4.30 -46.96 -18.35
C CYS A 133 -5.26 -47.87 -19.14
N CYS A 134 -4.97 -48.09 -20.42
CA CYS A 134 -5.33 -49.34 -21.09
C CYS A 134 -4.01 -49.97 -21.56
N THR A 135 -3.43 -50.83 -20.73
CA THR A 135 -2.52 -51.94 -21.11
C THR A 135 -2.25 -52.76 -19.86
N LEU A 136 -2.10 -54.09 -20.05
CA LEU A 136 -1.98 -55.17 -19.06
C LEU A 136 -3.36 -55.66 -18.56
N SER A 137 -3.99 -56.61 -19.27
CA SER A 137 -3.74 -58.07 -19.30
C SER A 137 -4.25 -58.81 -18.08
#